data_AF-A0A0N5A6L0-F1
#
_entry.id   AF-A0A0N5A6L0-F1
#
_cell.length_a   1.000
_cell.length_b   1.000
_cell.length_c   1.000
_cell.angle_alpha   90.00
_cell.angle_beta   90.00
_cell.angle_gamma   90.00
#
_symmetry.space_group_name_H-M   'P 1'
#
loop_
_entity.id
_entity.type
_entity.pdbx_description
1 polymer ?
#
loop_
_entity_poly.entity_id
_entity_poly.type
_entity_poly.pdbx_seq_one_letter_code
_entity_poly.pdbx_strand_id
1 'polypeptide(L)'
;MAHCQNKYINKRPDHYLFIKIGRKFYRGKIKILDHRICNKFEYRCQMEVHRVDFDIPWKIAKELKKVTIINSIKNTQQAFSVHNSAAFSKPFNGILVCVPILYWYDNYVQMFLFLENWRRENNAKIILYYNSISPDVYDLIQYYSKTNLVELRPASQYPNNMNGFNLTHGMATKIFFNECLYTLNARYFSVMDIDEYFYVRNTKKNTRPNILRYAKNFFARHPTTIFINFESYHISYINTHIDDTFNFAKKAMISVDDKNHLGKSIMLTSKISHVGHHIPEGMYLRSGYRFPSNEAFLVHARENFIMLKRKKLPRINVIDYKIAADLSSRKTIETMYVK
;
A
#
# COMPACT_ATOMS: atom_id res chain seq x y z
N MET A 1 -30.72 -0.74 11.58
CA MET A 1 -30.77 -1.72 10.46
C MET A 1 -30.50 -0.94 9.19
N ALA A 2 -29.49 -1.32 8.39
CA ALA A 2 -29.08 -0.55 7.22
C ALA A 2 -29.12 -1.43 5.99
N HIS A 3 -29.94 -1.01 5.02
CA HIS A 3 -30.24 -1.72 3.80
C HIS A 3 -29.39 -1.15 2.66
N CYS A 4 -28.70 -2.01 1.91
CA CYS A 4 -28.24 -1.65 0.57
C CYS A 4 -29.47 -1.51 -0.33
N GLN A 5 -29.73 -0.34 -0.92
CA GLN A 5 -30.56 -0.30 -2.11
C GLN A 5 -29.67 -0.38 -3.34
N ASN A 6 -29.72 -1.52 -4.01
CA ASN A 6 -29.13 -1.81 -5.34
C ASN A 6 -29.63 -0.86 -6.46
N LYS A 7 -30.39 0.20 -6.12
CA LYS A 7 -31.09 1.09 -7.04
C LYS A 7 -30.14 1.94 -7.89
N TYR A 8 -28.92 2.21 -7.43
CA TYR A 8 -27.94 3.07 -8.12
C TYR A 8 -26.69 2.34 -8.64
N ILE A 9 -26.43 1.11 -8.20
CA ILE A 9 -25.34 0.28 -8.79
C ILE A 9 -25.67 -0.02 -10.26
N ASN A 10 -26.96 -0.28 -10.56
CA ASN A 10 -27.43 -0.61 -11.90
C ASN A 10 -28.00 0.59 -12.68
N LYS A 11 -28.37 1.68 -12.01
CA LYS A 11 -28.69 2.94 -12.67
C LYS A 11 -27.45 3.81 -12.65
N ARG A 12 -26.63 3.78 -13.72
CA ARG A 12 -25.57 4.77 -13.92
C ARG A 12 -26.22 6.15 -13.77
N PRO A 13 -25.92 6.89 -12.70
CA PRO A 13 -26.58 8.17 -12.54
C PRO A 13 -25.81 9.13 -13.44
N ASP A 14 -26.32 9.27 -14.66
CA ASP A 14 -25.68 10.04 -15.69
C ASP A 14 -25.70 11.53 -15.29
N HIS A 15 -24.50 12.05 -15.01
CA HIS A 15 -24.15 13.42 -15.33
C HIS A 15 -24.84 14.56 -14.58
N TYR A 16 -25.08 14.39 -13.28
CA TYR A 16 -25.65 15.43 -12.42
C TYR A 16 -24.64 16.17 -11.55
N LEU A 17 -23.37 15.73 -11.54
CA LEU A 17 -22.31 16.38 -10.77
C LEU A 17 -21.46 17.28 -11.68
N PHE A 18 -21.28 18.53 -11.28
CA PHE A 18 -20.50 19.53 -12.00
C PHE A 18 -19.56 20.27 -11.06
N ILE A 19 -18.40 20.68 -11.56
CA ILE A 19 -17.58 21.71 -10.90
C ILE A 19 -17.73 23.00 -11.69
N LYS A 20 -18.03 24.10 -11.00
CA LYS A 20 -18.04 25.44 -11.59
C LYS A 20 -16.72 26.14 -11.27
N ILE A 21 -16.00 26.56 -12.32
CA ILE A 21 -14.77 27.39 -12.19
C ILE A 21 -14.93 28.60 -13.11
N GLY A 22 -15.04 29.78 -12.51
CA GLY A 22 -15.40 31.01 -13.22
C GLY A 22 -16.76 30.86 -13.92
N ARG A 23 -16.77 31.04 -15.25
CA ARG A 23 -17.97 30.88 -16.09
C ARG A 23 -18.10 29.48 -16.72
N LYS A 24 -17.14 28.58 -16.49
CA LYS A 24 -17.11 27.25 -17.10
C LYS A 24 -17.61 26.18 -16.13
N PHE A 25 -18.32 25.20 -16.67
CA PHE A 25 -18.76 24.02 -15.96
C PHE A 25 -17.99 22.80 -16.47
N TYR A 26 -17.47 22.03 -15.54
CA TYR A 26 -16.75 20.79 -15.79
C TYR A 26 -17.62 19.63 -15.33
N ARG A 27 -17.95 18.76 -16.26
CA ARG A 27 -18.84 17.61 -16.02
C ARG A 27 -18.10 16.51 -15.27
N GLY A 28 -18.72 15.99 -14.22
CA GLY A 28 -18.22 14.83 -13.48
C GLY A 28 -18.48 13.53 -14.24
N LYS A 29 -17.45 12.72 -14.39
CA LYS A 29 -17.52 11.34 -14.90
C LYS A 29 -17.60 10.40 -13.70
N ILE A 30 -18.81 9.95 -13.39
CA ILE A 30 -19.06 9.05 -12.26
C ILE A 30 -18.69 7.63 -12.67
N LYS A 31 -17.86 6.97 -11.88
CA LYS A 31 -17.45 5.57 -12.07
C LYS A 31 -17.56 4.82 -10.74
N ILE A 32 -17.74 3.51 -10.81
CA ILE A 32 -17.64 2.66 -9.63
C ILE A 32 -16.14 2.46 -9.32
N LEU A 33 -15.75 2.67 -8.05
CA LEU A 33 -14.39 2.52 -7.58
C LEU A 33 -14.01 1.04 -7.38
N ASP A 34 -14.94 0.20 -6.92
CA ASP A 34 -14.79 -1.27 -6.92
C ASP A 34 -16.13 -2.00 -6.90
N HIS A 35 -16.39 -2.82 -7.91
CA HIS A 35 -17.59 -3.65 -7.98
C HIS A 35 -17.59 -4.79 -6.94
N ARG A 36 -16.42 -5.23 -6.48
CA ARG A 36 -16.26 -6.37 -5.57
C ARG A 36 -16.67 -6.06 -4.14
N ILE A 37 -16.59 -4.80 -3.73
CA ILE A 37 -17.01 -4.37 -2.38
C ILE A 37 -18.50 -4.69 -2.19
N CYS A 38 -19.33 -4.48 -3.22
CA CYS A 38 -20.76 -4.77 -3.16
C CYS A 38 -21.07 -6.27 -3.06
N ASN A 39 -20.19 -7.14 -3.57
CA ASN A 39 -20.40 -8.59 -3.62
C ASN A 39 -19.85 -9.32 -2.38
N LYS A 40 -18.84 -8.75 -1.69
CA LYS A 40 -18.20 -9.38 -0.52
C LYS A 40 -19.03 -9.31 0.75
N PHE A 41 -19.90 -8.32 0.86
CA PHE A 41 -20.79 -8.18 1.99
C PHE A 41 -22.18 -8.55 1.51
N GLU A 42 -22.62 -9.78 1.77
CA GLU A 42 -24.01 -10.22 1.58
C GLU A 42 -24.95 -9.21 2.29
N TYR A 43 -25.38 -8.20 1.52
CA TYR A 43 -26.37 -7.16 1.86
C TYR A 43 -25.96 -6.03 2.83
N ARG A 44 -24.67 -5.65 2.97
CA ARG A 44 -24.27 -4.73 4.08
C ARG A 44 -23.32 -3.55 3.75
N CYS A 45 -23.21 -3.10 2.52
CA CYS A 45 -22.45 -1.89 2.18
C CYS A 45 -23.31 -0.62 2.32
N GLN A 46 -23.06 0.19 3.36
CA GLN A 46 -23.72 1.48 3.59
C GLN A 46 -23.20 2.63 2.70
N MET A 47 -22.11 2.40 1.97
CA MET A 47 -21.47 3.44 1.17
C MET A 47 -21.38 3.01 -0.29
N GLU A 48 -21.91 3.86 -1.16
CA GLU A 48 -21.67 3.75 -2.60
C GLU A 48 -20.24 4.23 -2.88
N VAL A 49 -19.38 3.29 -3.29
CA VAL A 49 -18.00 3.59 -3.68
C VAL A 49 -17.97 4.12 -5.10
N HIS A 50 -18.50 5.32 -5.30
CA HIS A 50 -18.34 6.05 -6.56
C HIS A 50 -17.11 6.95 -6.49
N ARG A 51 -16.38 7.03 -7.60
CA ARG A 51 -15.43 8.10 -7.88
C ARG A 51 -16.02 9.03 -8.93
N VAL A 52 -15.61 10.28 -8.89
CA VAL A 52 -16.05 11.30 -9.85
C VAL A 52 -14.82 11.99 -10.39
N ASP A 53 -14.53 11.75 -11.67
CA ASP A 53 -13.40 12.38 -12.35
C ASP A 53 -13.87 13.67 -13.04
N PHE A 54 -13.13 14.77 -12.90
CA PHE A 54 -13.40 16.03 -13.61
C PHE A 54 -12.21 16.39 -14.49
N ASP A 55 -12.43 16.51 -15.79
CA ASP A 55 -11.37 16.86 -16.75
C ASP A 55 -11.16 18.38 -16.80
N ILE A 56 -10.30 18.89 -15.91
CA ILE A 56 -9.99 20.31 -15.79
C ILE A 56 -8.61 20.57 -16.43
N PRO A 57 -8.47 21.57 -17.35
CA PRO A 57 -7.19 21.94 -17.91
C PRO A 57 -6.16 22.26 -16.83
N TRP A 58 -4.94 21.73 -16.96
CA TRP A 58 -3.88 21.88 -15.96
C TRP A 58 -3.59 23.35 -15.59
N LYS A 59 -3.60 24.24 -16.59
CA LYS A 59 -3.39 25.69 -16.38
C LYS A 59 -4.37 26.29 -15.36
N ILE A 60 -5.58 25.73 -15.25
CA ILE A 60 -6.61 26.12 -14.30
C ILE A 60 -6.44 25.30 -13.01
N ALA A 61 -6.35 23.97 -13.13
CA ALA A 61 -6.33 23.05 -12.00
C ALA A 61 -5.20 23.34 -10.99
N LYS A 62 -4.02 23.75 -11.48
CA LYS A 62 -2.85 24.05 -10.66
C LYS A 62 -3.10 25.20 -9.66
N GLU A 63 -3.97 26.15 -9.97
CA GLU A 63 -4.25 27.33 -9.15
C GLU A 63 -5.45 27.13 -8.21
N LEU A 64 -6.19 26.03 -8.36
CA LEU A 64 -7.37 25.75 -7.54
C LEU A 64 -6.96 25.36 -6.13
N LYS A 65 -7.50 26.10 -5.15
CA LYS A 65 -7.43 25.74 -3.72
C LYS A 65 -8.73 25.10 -3.23
N LYS A 66 -9.85 25.44 -3.86
CA LYS A 66 -11.18 24.93 -3.56
C LYS A 66 -11.97 24.72 -4.84
N VAL A 67 -12.87 23.75 -4.82
CA VAL A 67 -13.84 23.49 -5.89
C VAL A 67 -15.22 23.34 -5.28
N THR A 68 -16.23 23.89 -5.94
CA THR A 68 -17.63 23.65 -5.58
C THR A 68 -18.20 22.60 -6.50
N ILE A 69 -18.56 21.45 -5.94
CA ILE A 69 -19.30 20.41 -6.65
C ILE A 69 -20.79 20.72 -6.52
N ILE A 70 -21.47 20.78 -7.65
CA ILE A 70 -22.90 21.06 -7.80
C ILE A 70 -23.60 19.76 -8.17
N ASN A 71 -24.63 19.39 -7.42
CA ASN A 71 -25.56 18.32 -7.74
C ASN A 71 -26.83 18.92 -8.33
N SER A 72 -27.00 18.79 -9.64
CA SER A 72 -28.13 19.38 -10.37
C SER A 72 -29.48 18.71 -10.06
N ILE A 73 -29.50 17.44 -9.65
CA ILE A 73 -30.74 16.72 -9.32
C ILE A 73 -31.31 17.21 -8.00
N LYS A 74 -30.46 17.32 -6.98
CA LYS A 74 -30.87 17.76 -5.64
C LYS A 74 -30.85 19.27 -5.47
N ASN A 75 -30.37 20.00 -6.47
CA ASN A 75 -30.08 21.43 -6.40
C ASN A 75 -29.23 21.80 -5.15
N THR A 76 -28.20 21.00 -4.89
CA THR A 76 -27.29 21.19 -3.75
C THR A 76 -25.88 21.45 -4.24
N GLN A 77 -25.09 22.14 -3.43
CA GLN A 77 -23.69 22.42 -3.73
C GLN A 77 -22.84 22.25 -2.48
N GLN A 78 -21.62 21.75 -2.66
CA GLN A 78 -20.67 21.56 -1.57
C GLN A 78 -19.28 21.95 -2.03
N ALA A 79 -18.59 22.73 -1.20
CA ALA A 79 -17.22 23.15 -1.43
C ALA A 79 -16.24 22.12 -0.83
N PHE A 80 -15.20 21.79 -1.59
CA PHE A 80 -14.13 20.88 -1.20
C PHE A 80 -12.79 21.58 -1.37
N SER A 81 -11.86 21.31 -0.46
CA SER A 81 -10.46 21.72 -0.63
C SER A 81 -9.79 20.84 -1.69
N VAL A 82 -8.97 21.46 -2.52
CA VAL A 82 -8.15 20.77 -3.52
C VAL A 82 -6.77 20.51 -2.92
N HIS A 83 -6.38 19.25 -2.85
CA HIS A 83 -5.03 18.86 -2.46
C HIS A 83 -4.15 18.75 -3.71
N ASN A 84 -3.12 19.58 -3.78
CA ASN A 84 -2.21 19.67 -4.93
C ASN A 84 -0.76 19.28 -4.57
N SER A 85 -0.55 18.69 -3.39
CA SER A 85 0.77 18.38 -2.83
C SER A 85 1.64 17.56 -3.79
N ALA A 86 1.13 16.44 -4.34
CA ALA A 86 1.89 15.67 -5.32
C ALA A 86 2.22 16.50 -6.57
N ALA A 87 1.24 17.21 -7.13
CA ALA A 87 1.41 17.92 -8.40
C ALA A 87 2.49 19.03 -8.35
N PHE A 88 2.74 19.60 -7.17
CA PHE A 88 3.77 20.62 -6.95
C PHE A 88 5.04 20.09 -6.28
N SER A 89 5.06 18.84 -5.82
CA SER A 89 6.25 18.25 -5.22
C SER A 89 7.32 17.93 -6.26
N LYS A 90 8.59 18.03 -5.86
CA LYS A 90 9.73 17.58 -6.67
C LYS A 90 9.54 16.10 -7.02
N PRO A 91 9.79 15.67 -8.27
CA PRO A 91 9.70 14.26 -8.64
C PRO A 91 10.55 13.39 -7.71
N PHE A 92 9.90 12.44 -7.05
CA PHE A 92 10.56 11.46 -6.21
C PHE A 92 10.90 10.23 -7.04
N ASN A 93 12.18 10.10 -7.41
CA ASN A 93 12.69 8.96 -8.17
C ASN A 93 12.93 7.71 -7.30
N GLY A 94 12.09 7.53 -6.28
CA GLY A 94 12.07 6.39 -5.36
C GLY A 94 10.76 5.61 -5.46
N ILE A 95 10.56 4.69 -4.52
CA ILE A 95 9.31 3.93 -4.37
C ILE A 95 8.48 4.47 -3.21
N LEU A 96 7.24 4.82 -3.49
CA LEU A 96 6.23 5.12 -2.48
C LEU A 96 5.53 3.81 -2.09
N VAL A 97 5.50 3.53 -0.79
CA VAL A 97 4.89 2.33 -0.22
C VAL A 97 3.73 2.75 0.65
N CYS A 98 2.55 2.23 0.36
CA CYS A 98 1.34 2.53 1.12
C CYS A 98 0.91 1.27 1.85
N VAL A 99 0.69 1.41 3.15
CA VAL A 99 0.27 0.31 4.00
C VAL A 99 -1.22 0.45 4.30
N PRO A 100 -2.00 -0.65 4.39
CA PRO A 100 -3.34 -0.60 4.95
C PRO A 100 -3.36 0.09 6.32
N ILE A 101 -4.55 0.52 6.73
CA ILE A 101 -4.72 1.19 8.03
C ILE A 101 -4.33 0.23 9.15
N LEU A 102 -3.42 0.67 10.02
CA LEU A 102 -3.08 -0.02 11.25
C LEU A 102 -4.19 0.18 12.28
N TYR A 103 -4.79 -0.92 12.72
CA TYR A 103 -5.92 -0.92 13.64
C TYR A 103 -5.66 -1.96 14.74
N TRP A 104 -5.53 -1.49 15.98
CA TRP A 104 -5.09 -2.29 17.13
C TRP A 104 -3.78 -3.03 16.88
N TYR A 105 -2.82 -2.35 16.23
CA TYR A 105 -1.56 -2.98 15.85
C TYR A 105 -0.50 -2.80 16.95
N ASP A 106 0.04 -3.90 17.45
CA ASP A 106 0.99 -3.95 18.58
C ASP A 106 2.27 -4.75 18.30
N ASN A 107 2.41 -5.37 17.12
CA ASN A 107 3.59 -6.20 16.81
C ASN A 107 4.83 -5.36 16.44
N TYR A 108 5.61 -5.04 17.46
CA TYR A 108 6.88 -4.30 17.32
C TYR A 108 7.88 -4.97 16.37
N VAL A 109 8.14 -6.28 16.55
CA VAL A 109 9.18 -7.01 15.79
C VAL A 109 8.86 -7.04 14.31
N GLN A 110 7.60 -7.30 13.95
CA GLN A 110 7.17 -7.34 12.55
C GLN A 110 7.25 -5.95 11.91
N MET A 111 6.78 -4.90 12.60
CA MET A 111 6.94 -3.51 12.14
C MET A 111 8.42 -3.14 11.95
N PHE A 112 9.27 -3.49 12.91
CA PHE A 112 10.71 -3.22 12.82
C PHE A 112 11.31 -3.88 11.57
N LEU A 113 11.03 -5.16 11.34
CA LEU A 113 11.53 -5.89 10.18
C LEU A 113 10.99 -5.32 8.86
N PHE A 114 9.74 -4.89 8.82
CA PHE A 114 9.13 -4.23 7.66
C PHE A 114 9.86 -2.92 7.32
N LEU A 115 10.01 -2.04 8.29
CA LEU A 115 10.67 -0.75 8.12
C LEU A 115 12.14 -0.92 7.72
N GLU A 116 12.84 -1.87 8.32
CA GLU A 116 14.22 -2.16 7.98
C GLU A 116 14.40 -2.75 6.57
N ASN A 117 13.46 -3.57 6.09
CA ASN A 117 13.50 -4.03 4.70
C ASN A 117 13.38 -2.86 3.71
N TRP A 118 12.48 -1.92 3.97
CA TRP A 118 12.30 -0.75 3.09
C TRP A 118 13.40 0.30 3.25
N ARG A 119 13.96 0.49 4.44
CA ARG A 119 15.11 1.37 4.67
C ARG A 119 16.29 0.99 3.78
N ARG A 120 16.54 -0.32 3.62
CA ARG A 120 17.63 -0.85 2.79
C ARG A 120 17.45 -0.57 1.31
N GLU A 121 16.24 -0.21 0.87
CA GLU A 121 16.02 0.25 -0.49
C GLU A 121 16.66 1.63 -0.75
N ASN A 122 17.08 2.35 0.31
CA ASN A 122 17.78 3.64 0.31
C ASN A 122 17.07 4.80 -0.41
N ASN A 123 15.90 4.54 -0.99
CA ASN A 123 15.10 5.51 -1.73
C ASN A 123 13.63 5.05 -1.75
N ALA A 124 13.12 4.77 -0.55
CA ALA A 124 11.73 4.43 -0.29
C ALA A 124 11.12 5.49 0.63
N LYS A 125 9.82 5.74 0.46
CA LYS A 125 9.00 6.53 1.37
C LYS A 125 7.77 5.71 1.70
N ILE A 126 7.46 5.56 2.98
CA ILE A 126 6.33 4.78 3.47
C ILE A 126 5.29 5.73 4.02
N ILE A 127 4.04 5.60 3.61
CA ILE A 127 2.91 6.27 4.26
C ILE A 127 2.15 5.24 5.08
N LEU A 128 2.11 5.47 6.39
CA LEU A 128 1.35 4.65 7.34
C LEU A 128 0.12 5.43 7.79
N TYR A 129 -1.05 4.82 7.64
CA TYR A 129 -2.27 5.30 8.27
C TYR A 129 -2.53 4.50 9.52
N TYR A 130 -2.91 5.15 10.62
CA TYR A 130 -3.21 4.45 11.86
C TYR A 130 -4.49 4.95 12.50
N ASN A 131 -5.24 4.03 13.10
CA ASN A 131 -6.36 4.34 13.99
C ASN A 131 -5.93 4.11 15.45
N SER A 132 -5.31 2.97 15.72
CA SER A 132 -4.82 2.59 17.05
C SER A 132 -3.60 1.69 16.90
N ILE A 133 -2.51 2.06 17.58
CA ILE A 133 -1.25 1.31 17.66
C ILE A 133 -0.72 1.38 19.09
N SER A 134 0.07 0.38 19.50
CA SER A 134 0.70 0.39 20.84
C SER A 134 1.74 1.52 20.98
N PRO A 135 2.04 1.98 22.22
CA PRO A 135 3.08 2.98 22.45
C PRO A 135 4.44 2.60 21.86
N ASP A 136 4.86 1.35 22.02
CA ASP A 136 6.16 0.88 21.51
C ASP A 136 6.23 0.93 19.97
N VAL A 137 5.15 0.54 19.30
CA VAL A 137 5.05 0.65 17.83
C VAL A 137 5.01 2.12 17.39
N TYR A 138 4.31 2.99 18.12
CA TYR A 138 4.28 4.41 17.83
C TYR A 138 5.67 5.03 17.90
N ASP A 139 6.40 4.79 18.99
CA ASP A 139 7.76 5.30 19.20
C ASP A 139 8.75 4.79 18.15
N LEU A 140 8.62 3.51 17.78
CA LEU A 140 9.37 2.92 16.66
C LEU A 140 9.12 3.68 15.36
N ILE A 141 7.84 3.90 15.01
CA ILE A 141 7.48 4.62 13.79
C ILE A 141 7.99 6.07 13.84
N GLN A 142 7.88 6.74 14.99
CA GLN A 142 8.40 8.11 15.16
C GLN A 142 9.91 8.18 14.92
N TYR A 143 10.67 7.19 15.36
CA TYR A 143 12.08 7.08 15.02
C TYR A 143 12.30 7.04 13.49
N TYR A 144 11.55 6.21 12.75
CA TYR A 144 11.67 6.16 11.29
C TYR A 144 11.09 7.38 10.57
N SER A 145 10.16 8.11 11.18
CA SER A 145 9.71 9.40 10.67
C SER A 145 10.81 10.45 10.73
N LYS A 146 11.61 10.48 11.81
CA LYS A 146 12.79 11.36 11.93
C LYS A 146 13.87 11.07 10.89
N THR A 147 13.97 9.82 10.42
CA THR A 147 14.89 9.43 9.33
C THR A 147 14.32 9.67 7.92
N ASN A 148 13.15 10.31 7.81
CA ASN A 148 12.41 10.56 6.58
C ASN A 148 11.91 9.31 5.81
N LEU A 149 12.08 8.11 6.36
CA LEU A 149 11.56 6.88 5.76
C LEU A 149 10.03 6.81 5.82
N VAL A 150 9.45 7.18 6.96
CA VAL A 150 8.00 7.04 7.22
C VAL A 150 7.32 8.40 7.33
N GLU A 151 6.11 8.49 6.82
CA GLU A 151 5.15 9.52 7.18
C GLU A 151 3.94 8.84 7.83
N LEU A 152 3.73 9.13 9.12
CA LEU A 152 2.61 8.59 9.89
C LEU A 152 1.45 9.57 9.86
N ARG A 153 0.26 9.09 9.49
CA ARG A 153 -0.97 9.89 9.40
C ARG A 153 -2.10 9.25 10.21
N PRO A 154 -2.84 10.01 11.02
CA PRO A 154 -4.05 9.49 11.63
C PRO A 154 -5.08 9.18 10.54
N ALA A 155 -5.71 8.01 10.62
CA ALA A 155 -6.86 7.69 9.81
C ALA A 155 -8.07 8.48 10.31
N SER A 156 -8.83 9.08 9.40
CA SER A 156 -10.07 9.78 9.75
C SER A 156 -11.04 8.87 10.51
N GLN A 157 -11.70 9.43 11.52
CA GLN A 157 -12.75 8.72 12.25
C GLN A 157 -13.95 8.49 11.31
N TYR A 158 -14.39 7.24 11.24
CA TYR A 158 -15.62 6.86 10.54
C TYR A 158 -16.82 6.97 11.48
N PRO A 159 -18.05 7.10 10.94
CA PRO A 159 -19.25 7.09 11.77
C PRO A 159 -19.29 5.86 12.70
N ASN A 160 -19.58 6.10 13.99
CA ASN A 160 -19.50 5.10 15.08
C ASN A 160 -20.38 3.84 14.88
N ASN A 161 -21.28 3.84 13.90
CA ASN A 161 -22.18 2.74 13.60
C ASN A 161 -21.63 1.74 12.57
N MET A 162 -20.39 1.92 12.11
CA MET A 162 -19.73 1.03 11.15
C MET A 162 -18.75 0.08 11.83
N ASN A 163 -18.69 -1.17 11.35
CA ASN A 163 -17.70 -2.14 11.82
C ASN A 163 -16.29 -1.74 11.34
N GLY A 164 -15.40 -1.44 12.30
CA GLY A 164 -14.02 -1.01 12.05
C GLY A 164 -13.21 -1.99 11.20
N PHE A 165 -13.42 -3.30 11.35
CA PHE A 165 -12.74 -4.33 10.55
C PHE A 165 -13.14 -4.27 9.06
N ASN A 166 -14.43 -4.09 8.78
CA ASN A 166 -14.92 -3.99 7.40
C ASN A 166 -14.49 -2.67 6.73
N LEU A 167 -14.27 -1.63 7.53
CA LEU A 167 -13.70 -0.37 7.05
C LEU A 167 -12.23 -0.58 6.66
N THR A 168 -11.40 -1.08 7.58
CA THR A 168 -9.94 -1.22 7.40
C THR A 168 -9.51 -2.23 6.35
N HIS A 169 -10.37 -3.20 6.00
CA HIS A 169 -10.11 -4.22 4.98
C HIS A 169 -10.99 -4.08 3.73
N GLY A 170 -11.80 -3.03 3.65
CA GLY A 170 -12.79 -2.81 2.60
C GLY A 170 -12.58 -1.49 1.86
N MET A 171 -13.59 -0.61 1.93
CA MET A 171 -13.60 0.67 1.21
C MET A 171 -12.53 1.63 1.71
N ALA A 172 -12.33 1.73 3.02
CA ALA A 172 -11.44 2.75 3.60
C ALA A 172 -10.02 2.57 3.07
N THR A 173 -9.53 1.33 3.05
CA THR A 173 -8.22 0.94 2.53
C THR A 173 -7.96 1.50 1.14
N LYS A 174 -8.95 1.42 0.24
CA LYS A 174 -8.82 1.95 -1.12
C LYS A 174 -8.76 3.47 -1.15
N ILE A 175 -9.55 4.15 -0.31
CA ILE A 175 -9.50 5.62 -0.20
C ILE A 175 -8.10 6.06 0.22
N PHE A 176 -7.54 5.44 1.27
CA PHE A 176 -6.20 5.74 1.77
C PHE A 176 -5.09 5.40 0.77
N PHE A 177 -5.23 4.32 -0.03
CA PHE A 177 -4.27 4.03 -1.08
C PHE A 177 -4.27 5.07 -2.19
N ASN A 178 -5.44 5.56 -2.58
CA ASN A 178 -5.54 6.62 -3.57
C ASN A 178 -5.01 7.95 -3.00
N GLU A 179 -5.36 8.31 -1.77
CA GLU A 179 -4.77 9.48 -1.09
C GLU A 179 -3.23 9.37 -0.99
N CYS A 180 -2.72 8.19 -0.65
CA CYS A 180 -1.30 7.90 -0.61
C CYS A 180 -0.65 8.11 -1.98
N LEU A 181 -1.23 7.58 -3.07
CA LEU A 181 -0.74 7.81 -4.44
C LEU A 181 -0.60 9.29 -4.78
N TYR A 182 -1.55 10.12 -4.32
CA TYR A 182 -1.59 11.55 -4.59
C TYR A 182 -0.88 12.42 -3.54
N THR A 183 -0.16 11.81 -2.61
CA THR A 183 0.61 12.52 -1.58
C THR A 183 1.95 13.04 -2.11
N LEU A 184 2.62 12.25 -2.95
CA LEU A 184 3.97 12.52 -3.43
C LEU A 184 4.06 12.24 -4.93
N ASN A 185 4.81 13.05 -5.68
CA ASN A 185 5.13 12.80 -7.09
C ASN A 185 6.16 11.65 -7.25
N ALA A 186 5.83 10.48 -6.72
CA ALA A 186 6.66 9.29 -6.81
C ALA A 186 6.56 8.66 -8.18
N ARG A 187 7.67 8.12 -8.71
CA ARG A 187 7.67 7.38 -9.98
C ARG A 187 7.16 5.94 -9.83
N TYR A 188 7.52 5.30 -8.72
CA TYR A 188 7.16 3.92 -8.42
C TYR A 188 6.26 3.87 -7.20
N PHE A 189 5.28 2.98 -7.23
CA PHE A 189 4.27 2.87 -6.19
C PHE A 189 4.01 1.40 -5.85
N SER A 190 3.80 1.08 -4.58
CA SER A 190 3.37 -0.25 -4.16
C SER A 190 2.45 -0.18 -2.94
N VAL A 191 1.49 -1.09 -2.89
CA VAL A 191 0.75 -1.42 -1.66
C VAL A 191 1.45 -2.59 -1.00
N MET A 192 1.68 -2.50 0.31
CA MET A 192 2.35 -3.56 1.06
C MET A 192 1.72 -3.72 2.44
N ASP A 193 1.43 -4.95 2.84
CA ASP A 193 1.02 -5.23 4.22
C ASP A 193 2.28 -5.30 5.11
N ILE A 194 2.16 -5.09 6.43
CA ILE A 194 3.35 -5.02 7.31
C ILE A 194 4.10 -6.36 7.39
N ASP A 195 3.41 -7.47 7.17
CA ASP A 195 3.98 -8.80 7.08
C ASP A 195 4.57 -9.14 5.70
N GLU A 196 4.65 -8.19 4.77
CA GLU A 196 5.02 -8.46 3.39
C GLU A 196 6.25 -7.67 2.90
N TYR A 197 7.06 -8.27 2.02
CA TYR A 197 8.12 -7.57 1.29
C TYR A 197 8.56 -8.30 0.01
N PHE A 198 9.09 -7.56 -0.97
CA PHE A 198 9.59 -8.14 -2.22
C PHE A 198 10.97 -8.76 -2.10
N TYR A 199 11.14 -10.00 -2.52
CA TYR A 199 12.41 -10.71 -2.55
C TYR A 199 12.90 -10.89 -3.99
N VAL A 200 14.13 -10.44 -4.27
CA VAL A 200 14.81 -10.69 -5.56
C VAL A 200 15.92 -11.71 -5.33
N ARG A 201 15.90 -12.81 -6.08
CA ARG A 201 16.96 -13.81 -6.04
C ARG A 201 18.21 -13.26 -6.71
N ASN A 202 19.35 -13.46 -6.06
CA ASN A 202 20.65 -13.20 -6.65
C ASN A 202 21.39 -14.51 -6.77
N THR A 203 21.58 -14.98 -8.00
CA THR A 203 22.32 -16.21 -8.29
C THR A 203 23.84 -15.99 -8.31
N LYS A 204 24.31 -14.73 -8.31
CA LYS A 204 25.73 -14.39 -8.54
C LYS A 204 26.44 -13.73 -7.36
N LYS A 205 25.72 -13.20 -6.35
CA LYS A 205 26.31 -12.57 -5.16
C LYS A 205 25.53 -12.93 -3.90
N ASN A 206 26.22 -13.03 -2.76
CA ASN A 206 25.65 -13.21 -1.41
C ASN A 206 24.87 -11.97 -0.90
N THR A 207 24.52 -11.01 -1.76
CA THR A 207 23.81 -9.78 -1.40
C THR A 207 22.50 -9.69 -2.16
N ARG A 208 21.39 -9.47 -1.45
CA ARG A 208 20.06 -9.28 -2.04
C ARG A 208 20.04 -8.02 -2.92
N PRO A 209 19.59 -8.07 -4.18
CA PRO A 209 19.46 -6.89 -5.02
C PRO A 209 18.32 -6.01 -4.49
N ASN A 210 18.56 -4.70 -4.48
CA ASN A 210 17.56 -3.67 -4.23
C ASN A 210 16.39 -3.80 -5.22
N ILE A 211 15.16 -3.95 -4.71
CA ILE A 211 13.96 -4.16 -5.54
C ILE A 211 13.68 -2.94 -6.41
N LEU A 212 13.92 -1.73 -5.91
CA LEU A 212 13.71 -0.50 -6.69
C LEU A 212 14.63 -0.47 -7.92
N ARG A 213 15.91 -0.84 -7.77
CA ARG A 213 16.85 -0.94 -8.89
C ARG A 213 16.42 -2.02 -9.89
N TYR A 214 15.95 -3.17 -9.39
CA TYR A 214 15.45 -4.24 -10.24
C TYR A 214 14.24 -3.77 -11.06
N ALA A 215 13.26 -3.12 -10.43
CA ALA A 215 12.11 -2.52 -11.09
C ALA A 215 12.51 -1.44 -12.11
N LYS A 216 13.42 -0.52 -11.75
CA LYS A 216 13.96 0.53 -12.64
C LYS A 216 14.51 -0.06 -13.93
N ASN A 217 15.37 -1.08 -13.81
CA ASN A 217 15.98 -1.74 -14.96
C ASN A 217 14.94 -2.44 -15.84
N PHE A 218 13.94 -3.07 -15.23
CA PHE A 218 12.86 -3.71 -15.98
C PHE A 218 12.04 -2.68 -16.77
N PHE A 219 11.53 -1.63 -16.12
CA PHE A 219 10.70 -0.62 -16.79
C PHE A 219 11.47 0.19 -17.84
N ALA A 220 12.79 0.34 -17.69
CA ALA A 220 13.62 0.98 -18.73
C ALA A 220 13.66 0.14 -20.02
N ARG A 221 13.66 -1.20 -19.91
CA ARG A 221 13.66 -2.12 -21.06
C ARG A 221 12.26 -2.41 -21.60
N HIS A 222 11.24 -2.28 -20.75
CA HIS A 222 9.85 -2.55 -21.08
C HIS A 222 8.98 -1.30 -20.84
N PRO A 223 9.16 -0.24 -21.64
CA PRO A 223 8.53 1.06 -21.40
C PRO A 223 7.01 1.03 -21.59
N THR A 224 6.43 -0.03 -22.17
CA THR A 224 4.97 -0.20 -22.32
C THR A 224 4.33 -0.84 -21.08
N THR A 225 5.07 -1.60 -20.28
CA THR A 225 4.54 -2.28 -19.07
C THR A 225 4.03 -1.26 -18.05
N ILE A 226 2.86 -1.53 -17.47
CA ILE A 226 2.20 -0.64 -16.51
C ILE A 226 2.66 -0.95 -15.07
N PHE A 227 2.73 -2.22 -14.73
CA PHE A 227 3.15 -2.71 -13.43
C PHE A 227 3.89 -4.04 -13.56
N ILE A 228 4.71 -4.34 -12.57
CA ILE A 228 5.31 -5.65 -12.36
C ILE A 228 4.68 -6.31 -11.13
N ASN A 229 4.47 -7.62 -11.17
CA ASN A 229 3.78 -8.41 -10.15
C ASN A 229 4.65 -9.58 -9.68
N PHE A 230 4.43 -10.01 -8.43
CA PHE A 230 5.25 -11.01 -7.76
C PHE A 230 4.39 -12.06 -7.08
N GLU A 231 4.74 -13.33 -7.26
CA GLU A 231 4.04 -14.46 -6.63
C GLU A 231 4.25 -14.49 -5.12
N SER A 232 3.23 -14.88 -4.36
CA SER A 232 3.27 -14.88 -2.90
C SER A 232 3.82 -16.18 -2.33
N TYR A 233 4.73 -16.07 -1.37
CA TYR A 233 5.28 -17.19 -0.61
C TYR A 233 5.29 -16.88 0.87
N HIS A 234 4.85 -17.83 1.70
CA HIS A 234 5.09 -17.78 3.13
C HIS A 234 6.54 -18.09 3.45
N ILE A 235 7.03 -17.50 4.54
CA ILE A 235 8.29 -17.91 5.15
C ILE A 235 8.09 -18.56 6.52
N SER A 236 8.97 -19.50 6.84
CA SER A 236 9.19 -20.01 8.20
C SER A 236 10.68 -19.92 8.52
N TYR A 237 11.05 -19.19 9.57
CA TYR A 237 12.44 -19.04 9.98
C TYR A 237 13.01 -20.38 10.42
N ILE A 238 14.27 -20.63 10.06
CA ILE A 238 14.97 -21.87 10.44
C ILE A 238 15.30 -21.86 11.93
N ASN A 239 15.74 -20.71 12.45
CA ASN A 239 15.90 -20.49 13.86
C ASN A 239 14.64 -19.78 14.38
N THR A 240 13.96 -20.39 15.35
CA THR A 240 12.71 -19.87 15.94
C THR A 240 12.94 -19.10 17.24
N HIS A 241 14.18 -19.01 17.72
CA HIS A 241 14.51 -18.25 18.91
C HIS A 241 14.72 -16.78 18.54
N ILE A 242 13.75 -15.93 18.87
CA ILE A 242 13.83 -14.49 18.66
C ILE A 242 14.75 -13.89 19.73
N ASP A 243 15.77 -13.18 19.26
CA ASP A 243 16.71 -12.44 20.09
C ASP A 243 17.12 -11.13 19.39
N ASP A 244 17.83 -10.28 20.10
CA ASP A 244 18.36 -9.00 19.63
C ASP A 244 19.51 -9.14 18.62
N THR A 245 20.07 -10.36 18.48
CA THR A 245 21.09 -10.67 17.46
C THR A 245 20.49 -10.80 16.06
N PHE A 246 19.15 -10.86 15.96
CA PHE A 246 18.39 -11.12 14.73
C PHE A 246 18.85 -12.39 13.98
N ASN A 247 19.48 -13.34 14.71
CA ASN A 247 19.93 -14.60 14.13
C ASN A 247 18.76 -15.42 13.57
N PHE A 248 17.58 -15.30 14.18
CA PHE A 248 16.35 -15.92 13.70
C PHE A 248 15.97 -15.51 12.28
N ALA A 249 16.18 -14.24 11.93
CA ALA A 249 15.73 -13.67 10.66
C ALA A 249 16.70 -13.92 9.49
N LYS A 250 17.85 -14.60 9.71
CA LYS A 250 18.87 -14.79 8.66
C LYS A 250 18.43 -15.73 7.55
N LYS A 251 17.83 -16.87 7.91
CA LYS A 251 17.45 -17.92 6.96
C LYS A 251 16.02 -18.36 7.20
N ALA A 252 15.31 -18.56 6.11
CA ALA A 252 13.95 -19.08 6.15
C ALA A 252 13.75 -20.18 5.11
N MET A 253 12.78 -21.04 5.37
CA MET A 253 12.16 -21.90 4.38
C MET A 253 10.99 -21.16 3.75
N ILE A 254 10.75 -21.42 2.46
CA ILE A 254 9.60 -20.86 1.73
C ILE A 254 8.60 -21.95 1.34
N SER A 255 7.32 -21.60 1.40
CA SER A 255 6.22 -22.39 0.84
C SER A 255 5.30 -21.46 0.04
N VAL A 256 4.67 -21.99 -1.01
CA VAL A 256 3.70 -21.23 -1.81
C VAL A 256 2.57 -20.73 -0.91
N ASP A 257 2.14 -19.48 -1.10
CA ASP A 257 0.91 -18.96 -0.51
C ASP A 257 -0.22 -19.12 -1.53
N ASP A 258 -1.04 -20.15 -1.31
CA ASP A 258 -2.17 -20.54 -2.16
C ASP A 258 -3.36 -19.59 -2.04
N LYS A 259 -3.45 -18.83 -0.95
CA LYS A 259 -4.54 -17.86 -0.69
C LYS A 259 -4.30 -16.57 -1.45
N ASN A 260 -3.06 -16.10 -1.54
CA ASN A 260 -2.69 -14.81 -2.13
C ASN A 260 -2.12 -14.94 -3.54
N HIS A 261 -2.79 -15.72 -4.40
CA HIS A 261 -2.35 -15.99 -5.78
C HIS A 261 -2.18 -14.74 -6.65
N LEU A 262 -2.88 -13.64 -6.37
CA LEU A 262 -2.75 -12.38 -7.10
C LEU A 262 -1.43 -11.64 -6.86
N GLY A 263 -0.72 -11.97 -5.77
CA GLY A 263 0.56 -11.33 -5.46
C GLY A 263 0.42 -9.87 -5.03
N LYS A 264 1.53 -9.13 -5.10
CA LYS A 264 1.56 -7.66 -4.99
C LYS A 264 2.37 -7.10 -6.14
N SER A 265 2.19 -5.80 -6.40
CA SER A 265 2.76 -5.16 -7.58
C SER A 265 3.56 -3.91 -7.24
N ILE A 266 4.55 -3.62 -8.09
CA ILE A 266 5.16 -2.30 -8.21
C ILE A 266 4.61 -1.67 -9.49
N MET A 267 4.05 -0.48 -9.36
CA MET A 267 3.27 0.20 -10.39
C MET A 267 3.97 1.49 -10.82
N LEU A 268 3.87 1.85 -12.09
CA LEU A 268 4.25 3.18 -12.58
C LEU A 268 3.11 4.16 -12.35
N THR A 269 3.33 5.16 -11.50
CA THR A 269 2.33 6.19 -11.17
C THR A 269 1.86 6.97 -12.39
N SER A 270 2.73 7.18 -13.37
CA SER A 270 2.40 7.85 -14.63
C SER A 270 1.43 7.07 -15.54
N LYS A 271 1.11 5.82 -15.19
CA LYS A 271 0.26 4.92 -15.99
C LYS A 271 -0.96 4.40 -15.24
N ILE A 272 -1.11 4.79 -13.98
CA ILE A 272 -2.27 4.43 -13.16
C ILE A 272 -2.92 5.71 -12.65
N SER A 273 -4.24 5.68 -12.57
CA SER A 273 -5.00 6.74 -11.88
C SER A 273 -5.48 6.26 -10.51
N HIS A 274 -5.51 4.95 -10.29
CA HIS A 274 -6.10 4.35 -9.11
C HIS A 274 -5.40 3.07 -8.71
N VAL A 275 -5.34 2.88 -7.40
CA VAL A 275 -4.62 1.77 -6.77
C VAL A 275 -5.60 0.70 -6.33
N GLY A 276 -5.33 -0.54 -6.73
CA GLY A 276 -5.92 -1.72 -6.12
C GLY A 276 -4.94 -2.38 -5.16
N HIS A 277 -5.44 -3.28 -4.31
CA HIS A 277 -4.65 -3.93 -3.25
C HIS A 277 -3.49 -4.78 -3.80
N HIS A 278 -3.71 -5.50 -4.90
CA HIS A 278 -2.73 -6.44 -5.49
C HIS A 278 -2.18 -5.96 -6.84
N ILE A 279 -3.05 -5.36 -7.65
CA ILE A 279 -2.78 -4.82 -8.99
C ILE A 279 -3.52 -3.48 -9.14
N PRO A 280 -3.19 -2.64 -10.14
CA PRO A 280 -3.93 -1.40 -10.36
C PRO A 280 -5.43 -1.62 -10.55
N GLU A 281 -6.25 -0.66 -10.11
CA GLU A 281 -7.71 -0.81 -10.17
C GLU A 281 -8.20 -0.81 -11.63
N GLY A 282 -9.12 -1.73 -11.95
CA GLY A 282 -9.66 -1.88 -13.32
C GLY A 282 -8.72 -2.56 -14.31
N MET A 283 -7.59 -3.10 -13.85
CA MET A 283 -6.65 -3.86 -14.69
C MET A 283 -6.69 -5.36 -14.40
N TYR A 284 -6.14 -6.14 -15.33
CA TYR A 284 -5.96 -7.59 -15.17
C TYR A 284 -4.49 -7.91 -14.97
N LEU A 285 -4.17 -9.07 -14.40
CA LEU A 285 -2.79 -9.50 -14.20
C LEU A 285 -1.98 -9.50 -15.51
N ARG A 286 -2.60 -9.93 -16.62
CA ARG A 286 -2.04 -9.90 -17.98
C ARG A 286 -1.73 -8.50 -18.54
N SER A 287 -2.23 -7.44 -17.89
CA SER A 287 -1.92 -6.05 -18.27
C SER A 287 -0.55 -5.60 -17.74
N GLY A 288 0.07 -6.37 -16.86
CA GLY A 288 1.42 -6.15 -16.34
C GLY A 288 2.36 -7.29 -16.72
N TYR A 289 3.48 -7.37 -16.01
CA TYR A 289 4.42 -8.49 -16.12
C TYR A 289 4.57 -9.17 -14.76
N ARG A 290 4.33 -10.48 -14.69
CA ARG A 290 4.52 -11.26 -13.46
C ARG A 290 5.87 -11.96 -13.52
N PHE A 291 6.73 -11.66 -12.55
CA PHE A 291 8.03 -12.34 -12.47
C PHE A 291 7.86 -13.80 -12.09
N PRO A 292 8.65 -14.70 -12.70
CA PRO A 292 8.71 -16.07 -12.23
C PRO A 292 9.39 -16.11 -10.85
N SER A 293 8.93 -16.99 -9.97
CA SER A 293 9.36 -17.08 -8.57
C SER A 293 10.83 -17.50 -8.37
N ASN A 294 11.47 -18.03 -9.42
CA ASN A 294 12.91 -18.29 -9.48
C ASN A 294 13.75 -17.02 -9.75
N GLU A 295 13.13 -15.89 -10.09
CA GLU A 295 13.78 -14.58 -10.21
C GLU A 295 13.42 -13.65 -9.06
N ALA A 296 12.13 -13.44 -8.83
CA ALA A 296 11.65 -12.56 -7.76
C ALA A 296 10.24 -12.96 -7.32
N PHE A 297 9.94 -12.76 -6.05
CA PHE A 297 8.66 -13.12 -5.46
C PHE A 297 8.35 -12.24 -4.25
N LEU A 298 7.11 -12.26 -3.78
CA LEU A 298 6.64 -11.60 -2.58
C LEU A 298 6.74 -12.55 -1.39
N VAL A 299 7.34 -12.09 -0.30
CA VAL A 299 7.43 -12.84 0.95
C VAL A 299 6.33 -12.39 1.90
N HIS A 300 5.62 -13.35 2.49
CA HIS A 300 4.65 -13.19 3.58
C HIS A 300 5.22 -13.77 4.87
N ALA A 301 5.71 -12.89 5.75
CA ALA A 301 6.23 -13.16 7.09
C ALA A 301 5.12 -13.14 8.15
N ARG A 302 4.04 -13.89 7.90
CA ARG A 302 2.88 -13.99 8.79
C ARG A 302 3.22 -14.67 10.10
N GLU A 303 2.74 -14.13 11.21
CA GLU A 303 2.99 -14.62 12.57
C GLU A 303 2.69 -16.12 12.72
N ASN A 304 1.57 -16.58 12.17
CA ASN A 304 1.16 -17.99 12.22
C ASN A 304 1.98 -18.91 11.29
N PHE A 305 2.90 -18.37 10.48
CA PHE A 305 3.79 -19.14 9.60
C PHE A 305 5.27 -19.04 10.00
N ILE A 306 5.72 -17.89 10.48
CA ILE A 306 7.15 -17.60 10.66
C ILE A 306 7.86 -18.53 11.65
N MET A 307 7.14 -19.10 12.64
CA MET A 307 7.72 -20.01 13.63
C MET A 307 7.38 -21.49 13.41
N LEU A 308 6.69 -21.82 12.31
CA LEU A 308 6.36 -23.21 12.02
C LEU A 308 7.63 -24.01 11.68
N LYS A 309 7.88 -25.08 12.43
CA LYS A 309 8.95 -26.02 12.12
C LYS A 309 8.62 -26.79 10.83
N ARG A 310 9.13 -26.32 9.70
CA ARG A 310 9.02 -27.02 8.41
C ARG A 310 10.27 -27.87 8.15
N LYS A 311 10.11 -28.94 7.38
CA LYS A 311 11.23 -29.76 6.88
C LYS A 311 11.06 -29.90 5.37
N LYS A 312 12.17 -30.08 4.64
CA LYS A 312 12.19 -30.38 3.19
C LYS A 312 11.60 -29.27 2.28
N LEU A 313 11.64 -28.01 2.71
CA LEU A 313 11.26 -26.87 1.86
C LEU A 313 12.49 -26.12 1.32
N PRO A 314 12.38 -25.43 0.17
CA PRO A 314 13.45 -24.58 -0.34
C PRO A 314 13.84 -23.52 0.67
N ARG A 315 15.15 -23.22 0.75
CA ARG A 315 15.71 -22.24 1.69
C ARG A 315 16.05 -20.94 0.97
N ILE A 316 15.91 -19.83 1.68
CA ILE A 316 16.33 -18.50 1.26
C ILE A 316 17.12 -17.82 2.39
N ASN A 317 18.01 -16.90 2.00
CA ASN A 317 18.66 -15.98 2.94
C ASN A 317 17.80 -14.72 3.01
N VAL A 318 17.17 -14.46 4.14
CA VAL A 318 16.24 -13.33 4.32
C VAL A 318 17.02 -12.04 4.59
N ILE A 319 17.96 -12.10 5.53
CA ILE A 319 18.96 -11.05 5.79
C ILE A 319 20.37 -11.65 5.82
N ASP A 320 21.38 -10.87 5.43
CA ASP A 320 22.79 -11.29 5.54
C ASP A 320 23.38 -10.97 6.93
N TYR A 321 24.60 -11.45 7.18
CA TYR A 321 25.29 -11.26 8.46
C TYR A 321 25.61 -9.79 8.77
N LYS A 322 25.95 -8.98 7.76
CA LYS A 322 26.26 -7.56 7.96
C LYS A 322 24.99 -6.81 8.34
N ILE A 323 23.88 -7.16 7.71
CA ILE A 323 22.56 -6.63 8.05
C ILE A 323 22.19 -7.01 9.47
N ALA A 324 22.29 -8.29 9.86
CA ALA A 324 21.98 -8.71 11.22
C ALA A 324 22.83 -7.94 12.26
N ALA A 325 24.13 -7.76 12.01
CA ALA A 325 25.00 -6.98 12.88
C ALA A 325 24.63 -5.48 12.94
N ASP A 326 24.29 -4.86 11.80
CA ASP A 326 23.77 -3.47 11.76
C ASP A 326 22.48 -3.35 12.58
N LEU A 327 21.55 -4.31 12.44
CA LEU A 327 20.31 -4.34 13.21
C LEU A 327 20.58 -4.47 14.71
N SER A 328 21.46 -5.38 15.13
CA SER A 328 21.82 -5.57 16.54
C SER A 328 22.54 -4.37 17.14
N SER A 329 23.38 -3.67 16.36
CA SER A 329 24.09 -2.47 16.83
C SER A 329 23.13 -1.29 17.10
N ARG A 330 21.96 -1.30 16.45
CA ARG A 330 20.89 -0.33 16.70
C ARG A 330 20.16 -0.81 17.94
N LYS A 331 20.67 -0.40 19.11
CA LYS A 331 20.20 -0.66 20.49
C LYS A 331 18.71 -0.32 20.79
N THR A 332 17.86 -0.29 19.78
CA THR A 332 16.42 -0.03 19.85
C THR A 332 15.62 -1.13 20.54
N ILE A 333 16.18 -2.33 20.76
CA ILE A 333 15.50 -3.41 21.51
C ILE A 333 15.78 -3.34 23.01
N GLU A 334 17.04 -3.05 23.42
CA GLU A 334 17.42 -3.04 24.84
C GLU A 334 16.72 -1.92 25.65
N THR A 335 16.44 -0.76 25.05
CA THR A 335 15.77 0.35 25.76
C THR A 335 14.27 0.14 25.98
N MET A 336 13.63 -0.88 25.37
CA MET A 336 12.17 -1.07 25.45
C MET A 336 11.73 -2.37 26.13
N TYR A 337 12.60 -3.39 26.19
CA TYR A 337 12.29 -4.65 26.91
C TYR A 337 12.81 -4.70 28.35
N VAL A 338 13.43 -3.62 28.84
CA VAL A 338 13.82 -3.45 30.25
C VAL A 338 13.07 -2.25 30.84
N LYS A 339 11.76 -2.39 31.01
CA LYS A 339 10.99 -1.75 32.08
C LYS A 339 9.83 -2.64 32.51
#